data_AF-A0A8S2QHM8-F1
#
_entry.id   AF-A0A8S2QHM8-F1
#
_cell.length_a   1.000
_cell.length_b   1.000
_cell.length_c   1.000
_cell.angle_alpha   90.00
_cell.angle_beta   90.00
_cell.angle_gamma   90.00
#
_symmetry.space_group_name_H-M   'P 1'
#
loop_
_entity.id
_entity.type
_entity.pdbx_description
1 polymer ?
#
loop_
_entity_poly.entity_id
_entity_poly.type
_entity_poly.pdbx_seq_one_letter_code
_entity_poly.pdbx_strand_id
1 'polypeptide(L)'
;MKSELLVICFHLLGFIVLMHGLFPFSSSVNKIANRSCFDSQESSKRHVMLMIIDALRADYVFNRNHSYYLKSIEKLEENGKCLSYKLRSHSPTITLPRLKVINFE
;
A
#
# COMPACT_ATOMS: atom_id res chain seq x y z
N MET A 1 45.23 -9.79 7.18
CA MET A 1 44.82 -8.36 7.27
C MET A 1 44.47 -7.74 5.93
N LYS A 2 45.27 -7.88 4.86
CA LYS A 2 44.94 -7.31 3.54
C LYS A 2 43.73 -7.98 2.86
N SER A 3 43.54 -9.28 3.06
CA SER A 3 42.39 -10.05 2.57
C SER A 3 41.06 -9.60 3.17
N GLU A 4 41.04 -9.40 4.50
CA GLU A 4 39.83 -8.99 5.24
C GLU A 4 39.33 -7.61 4.81
N LEU A 5 40.26 -6.67 4.56
CA LEU A 5 39.91 -5.33 4.10
C LEU A 5 39.23 -5.37 2.73
N LEU A 6 39.69 -6.26 1.84
CA LEU A 6 39.15 -6.41 0.49
C LEU A 6 37.71 -6.94 0.53
N VAL A 7 37.42 -7.92 1.40
CA VAL A 7 36.06 -8.45 1.59
C VAL A 7 35.09 -7.36 2.09
N ILE A 8 35.54 -6.54 3.05
CA ILE A 8 34.73 -5.44 3.59
C ILE A 8 34.42 -4.39 2.50
N CYS A 9 35.40 -4.04 1.67
CA CYS A 9 35.19 -3.11 0.56
C CYS A 9 34.17 -3.63 -0.47
N PHE A 10 34.22 -4.92 -0.83
CA PHE A 10 33.23 -5.52 -1.72
C PHE A 10 31.83 -5.51 -1.12
N HIS A 11 31.71 -5.74 0.18
CA HIS A 11 30.41 -5.72 0.86
C HIS A 11 29.79 -4.32 0.90
N LEU A 12 30.59 -3.29 1.19
CA LEU A 12 30.16 -1.89 1.15
C LEU A 12 29.76 -1.46 -0.27
N LEU A 13 30.52 -1.86 -1.28
CA LEU A 13 30.19 -1.58 -2.68
C LEU A 13 28.86 -2.23 -3.09
N GLY A 14 28.64 -3.49 -2.72
CA GLY A 14 27.38 -4.19 -2.95
C GLY A 14 26.20 -3.52 -2.25
N PHE A 15 26.40 -3.03 -1.03
CA PHE A 15 25.38 -2.30 -0.28
C PHE A 15 25.00 -0.97 -0.95
N ILE A 16 25.99 -0.22 -1.47
CA ILE A 16 25.74 1.02 -2.21
C ILE A 16 24.96 0.73 -3.50
N VAL A 17 25.33 -0.31 -4.26
CA VAL A 17 24.61 -0.72 -5.48
C VAL A 17 23.17 -1.16 -5.17
N LEU A 18 22.97 -1.90 -4.08
CA LEU A 18 21.64 -2.30 -3.61
C LEU A 18 20.75 -1.07 -3.31
N MET A 19 21.29 -0.09 -2.60
CA MET A 19 20.60 1.16 -2.28
C MET A 19 20.35 2.03 -3.52
N HIS A 20 21.21 1.95 -4.54
CA HIS A 20 21.15 2.82 -5.71
C HIS A 20 20.23 2.31 -6.84
N GLY A 21 19.86 1.04 -6.90
CA GLY A 21 19.18 0.59 -8.12
C GLY A 21 18.50 -0.78 -8.16
N LEU A 22 18.37 -1.52 -7.05
CA LEU A 22 17.71 -2.83 -7.10
C LEU A 22 16.20 -2.80 -6.85
N PHE A 23 15.60 -1.62 -6.68
CA PHE A 23 14.15 -1.48 -6.67
C PHE A 23 13.69 -0.96 -8.02
N PRO A 24 12.95 -1.75 -8.82
CA PRO A 24 12.31 -1.22 -10.02
C PRO A 24 11.26 -0.20 -9.57
N PHE A 25 11.60 1.09 -9.67
CA PHE A 25 10.59 2.13 -9.63
C PHE A 25 9.74 1.96 -10.88
N SER A 26 8.58 1.32 -10.71
CA SER A 26 7.59 1.20 -11.77
C SER A 26 7.16 2.60 -12.20
N SER A 27 7.69 3.04 -13.35
CA SER A 27 7.29 4.26 -14.05
C SER A 27 5.83 4.23 -14.53
N SER A 28 5.11 3.14 -14.25
CA SER A 28 3.69 2.99 -14.56
C SER A 28 2.79 3.91 -13.73
N VAL A 29 3.24 4.38 -12.56
CA VAL A 29 2.45 5.31 -11.72
C VAL A 29 2.22 6.65 -12.44
N ASN A 30 3.23 7.16 -13.15
CA ASN A 30 3.11 8.42 -13.89
C ASN A 30 2.28 8.28 -15.18
N LYS A 31 2.20 7.09 -15.79
CA LYS A 31 1.34 6.85 -16.95
C LYS A 31 -0.14 6.72 -16.57
N ILE A 32 -0.46 6.28 -15.36
CA ILE A 32 -1.83 6.20 -14.85
C ILE A 32 -2.33 7.60 -14.45
N ALA A 33 -1.48 8.40 -13.80
CA ALA A 33 -1.83 9.78 -13.41
C ALA A 33 -2.20 10.67 -14.62
N ASN A 34 -1.56 10.46 -15.77
CA ASN A 34 -1.84 11.23 -16.98
C ASN A 34 -3.04 10.70 -17.81
N ARG A 35 -3.65 9.57 -17.41
CA ARG A 35 -4.84 9.00 -18.07
C ARG A 35 -6.16 9.25 -17.35
N SER A 36 -6.16 9.78 -16.13
CA SER A 36 -7.41 10.29 -15.54
C SER A 36 -7.72 11.70 -16.05
N CYS A 37 -7.77 11.84 -17.37
CA CYS A 37 -8.66 12.82 -17.98
C CYS A 37 -10.06 12.25 -17.74
N PHE A 38 -10.69 12.72 -16.66
CA PHE A 38 -12.14 12.73 -16.53
C PHE A 38 -12.66 13.52 -17.73
N ASP A 39 -12.78 12.84 -18.87
CA ASP A 39 -13.50 13.38 -20.00
C ASP A 39 -14.96 13.47 -19.56
N SER A 40 -15.36 14.70 -19.36
CA SER A 40 -16.63 15.12 -18.83
C SER A 40 -17.72 14.82 -19.85
N GLN A 41 -18.27 13.61 -19.82
CA GLN A 41 -19.56 13.37 -20.44
C GLN A 41 -20.37 12.27 -19.75
N GLU A 42 -21.47 12.74 -19.13
CA GLU A 42 -22.75 12.04 -19.01
C GLU A 42 -22.86 10.83 -18.05
N SER A 43 -23.26 11.12 -16.82
CA SER A 43 -24.46 10.55 -16.16
C SER A 43 -24.31 10.66 -14.65
N SER A 44 -25.38 11.07 -13.97
CA SER A 44 -25.59 10.97 -12.52
C SER A 44 -25.64 9.51 -12.05
N LYS A 45 -24.58 8.74 -12.33
CA LYS A 45 -24.37 7.41 -11.78
C LYS A 45 -23.54 7.56 -10.52
N ARG A 46 -24.11 7.13 -9.40
CA ARG A 46 -23.35 6.94 -8.17
C ARG A 46 -22.41 5.77 -8.41
N HIS A 47 -21.12 6.06 -8.50
CA HIS A 47 -20.09 5.04 -8.63
C HIS A 47 -19.68 4.58 -7.23
N VAL A 48 -19.71 3.28 -7.01
CA VAL A 48 -19.18 2.67 -5.80
C VAL A 48 -17.79 2.13 -6.14
N MET A 49 -16.77 2.61 -5.43
CA MET A 49 -15.40 2.13 -5.57
C MET A 49 -15.09 1.20 -4.40
N LEU A 50 -14.70 -0.03 -4.71
CA LEU A 50 -14.09 -0.94 -3.76
C LEU A 50 -12.56 -0.86 -3.90
N MET A 51 -11.87 -0.45 -2.85
CA MET A 51 -10.42 -0.47 -2.77
C MET A 51 -9.98 -1.58 -1.82
N ILE A 52 -9.19 -2.53 -2.33
CA ILE A 52 -8.61 -3.60 -1.51
C ILE A 52 -7.11 -3.35 -1.42
N ILE A 53 -6.61 -3.21 -0.19
CA ILE A 53 -5.18 -3.01 0.10
C ILE A 53 -4.66 -4.31 0.69
N ASP A 54 -3.70 -4.92 0.01
CA ASP A 54 -3.09 -6.15 0.50
C ASP A 54 -2.23 -5.90 1.74
N ALA A 55 -2.23 -6.87 2.66
CA ALA A 55 -1.50 -6.85 3.92
C ALA A 55 -1.73 -5.62 4.83
N LEU A 56 -2.84 -4.89 4.65
CA LEU A 56 -3.20 -3.78 5.54
C LEU A 56 -3.67 -4.31 6.90
N ARG A 57 -2.76 -4.40 7.85
CA ARG A 57 -3.11 -4.76 9.22
C ARG A 57 -3.84 -3.62 9.92
N ALA A 58 -4.79 -3.99 10.76
CA ALA A 58 -5.65 -3.04 11.47
C ALA A 58 -4.88 -2.13 12.45
N ASP A 59 -3.75 -2.57 13.00
CA ASP A 59 -2.90 -1.77 13.86
C ASP A 59 -2.19 -0.63 13.13
N TYR A 60 -1.95 -0.73 11.81
CA TYR A 60 -1.43 0.40 11.04
C TYR A 60 -2.47 1.52 10.86
N VAL A 61 -3.76 1.17 10.90
CA VAL A 61 -4.86 2.11 10.69
C VAL A 61 -5.35 2.70 12.02
N PHE A 62 -5.51 1.86 13.05
CA PHE A 62 -6.16 2.24 14.30
C PHE A 62 -5.20 2.59 15.44
N ASN A 63 -3.89 2.39 15.29
CA ASN A 63 -2.94 2.78 16.33
C ASN A 63 -2.66 4.28 16.26
N ARG A 64 -3.15 5.04 17.26
CA ARG A 64 -2.96 6.49 17.39
C ARG A 64 -1.48 6.92 17.47
N ASN A 65 -0.58 6.01 17.84
CA ASN A 65 0.86 6.30 17.88
C ASN A 65 1.51 6.18 16.49
N HIS A 66 0.87 5.50 15.53
CA HIS A 66 1.32 5.36 14.14
C HIS A 66 0.39 6.04 13.13
N SER A 67 -0.68 6.71 13.59
CA SER A 67 -1.71 7.35 12.75
C SER A 67 -1.20 8.55 11.95
N TYR A 68 0.08 8.92 12.09
CA TYR A 68 0.68 10.01 11.33
C TYR A 68 0.44 9.87 9.82
N TYR A 69 0.45 8.64 9.30
CA TYR A 69 0.27 8.35 7.87
C TYR A 69 -1.19 8.36 7.40
N LEU A 70 -2.18 8.28 8.31
CA LEU A 70 -3.61 8.13 7.98
C LEU A 70 -4.52 9.11 8.73
N LYS A 71 -4.00 10.29 9.11
CA LYS A 71 -4.78 11.37 9.77
C LYS A 71 -6.06 11.76 9.01
N SER A 72 -6.06 11.61 7.68
CA SER A 72 -7.23 11.88 6.86
C SER A 72 -8.38 10.91 7.15
N ILE A 73 -8.10 9.64 7.44
CA ILE A 73 -9.12 8.65 7.78
C ILE A 73 -9.73 8.96 9.15
N GLU A 74 -8.89 9.29 10.14
CA GLU A 74 -9.33 9.68 11.49
C GLU A 74 -10.28 10.88 11.43
N LYS A 75 -9.92 11.93 10.68
CA LYS A 75 -10.81 13.08 10.47
C LYS A 75 -12.12 12.73 9.78
N LEU A 76 -12.13 11.78 8.85
CA LEU A 76 -13.36 11.35 8.17
C LEU A 76 -14.28 10.58 9.13
N GLU A 77 -13.70 9.79 10.03
CA GLU A 77 -14.43 9.09 11.08
C GLU A 77 -15.02 10.06 12.12
N GLU A 78 -14.22 11.03 12.61
CA GLU A 78 -14.68 12.08 13.53
C GLU A 78 -15.83 12.92 12.95
N ASN A 79 -15.80 13.20 11.64
CA ASN A 79 -16.84 13.94 10.95
C ASN A 79 -18.07 13.07 10.57
N GLY A 80 -18.11 11.80 10.97
CA GLY A 80 -19.22 10.88 10.67
C GLY A 80 -19.35 10.51 9.18
N LYS A 81 -18.28 10.71 8.39
CA LYS A 81 -18.25 10.41 6.94
C LYS A 81 -17.63 9.05 6.61
N CYS A 82 -17.06 8.36 7.60
CA CYS A 82 -16.45 7.05 7.47
C CYS A 82 -16.89 6.16 8.63
N LEU A 83 -17.09 4.87 8.37
CA LEU A 83 -17.27 3.84 9.39
C LEU A 83 -16.08 2.88 9.35
N SER A 84 -15.39 2.78 10.48
CA SER A 84 -14.24 1.90 10.65
C SER A 84 -14.67 0.55 11.23
N TYR A 85 -14.15 -0.54 10.67
CA TYR A 85 -14.41 -1.90 11.19
C TYR A 85 -13.15 -2.76 11.18
N LYS A 86 -12.92 -3.50 12.27
CA LYS A 86 -11.77 -4.42 12.42
C LYS A 86 -12.22 -5.86 12.15
N LEU A 87 -11.84 -6.38 10.99
CA LEU A 87 -12.07 -7.78 10.65
C LEU A 87 -11.01 -8.68 11.29
N ARG A 88 -11.45 -9.72 12.00
CA ARG A 88 -10.55 -10.78 12.48
C ARG A 88 -10.36 -11.79 11.37
N SER A 89 -9.10 -12.05 11.04
CA SER A 89 -8.76 -12.93 9.94
C SER A 89 -8.32 -14.29 10.49
N HIS A 90 -9.02 -15.37 10.13
CA HIS A 90 -8.63 -16.73 10.52
C HIS A 90 -7.42 -17.21 9.69
N SER A 91 -6.64 -18.13 10.25
CA SER A 91 -5.56 -18.79 9.51
C SER A 91 -6.18 -19.64 8.38
N PRO A 92 -5.61 -19.66 7.15
CA PRO A 92 -4.35 -19.05 6.73
C PRO A 92 -4.48 -17.56 6.32
N THR A 93 -3.45 -16.77 6.63
CA THR A 93 -3.35 -15.34 6.26
C THR A 93 -2.79 -15.12 4.85
N ILE A 94 -3.25 -15.93 3.90
CA ILE A 94 -2.85 -15.84 2.49
C ILE A 94 -3.87 -14.98 1.74
N THR A 95 -3.40 -14.21 0.77
CA THR A 95 -4.12 -13.16 0.06
C THR A 95 -5.21 -13.72 -0.87
N LEU A 96 -4.85 -14.71 -1.70
CA LEU A 96 -5.75 -15.30 -2.69
C LEU A 96 -6.98 -16.00 -2.07
N PRO A 97 -6.86 -16.85 -1.02
CA PRO A 97 -8.04 -17.44 -0.37
C PRO A 97 -9.02 -16.40 0.18
N ARG A 98 -8.52 -15.24 0.65
CA ARG A 98 -9.35 -14.20 1.27
C ARG A 98 -10.12 -13.37 0.25
N LEU A 99 -9.48 -12.98 -0.84
CA LEU A 99 -10.15 -12.30 -1.95
C LEU A 99 -11.26 -13.18 -2.54
N LYS A 100 -11.02 -14.49 -2.65
CA LYS A 100 -12.01 -15.45 -3.15
C LYS A 100 -13.22 -15.62 -2.22
N VAL A 101 -13.09 -15.35 -0.92
CA VAL A 101 -14.23 -15.37 0.02
C VAL A 101 -15.11 -14.13 -0.15
N ILE A 102 -14.54 -13.00 -0.59
CA ILE A 102 -15.29 -11.80 -1.00
C ILE A 102 -15.80 -12.01 -2.44
N ASN A 103 -16.41 -13.17 -2.72
CA ASN A 103 -17.02 -13.43 -4.01
C ASN A 103 -18.14 -12.40 -4.22
N PHE A 104 -17.96 -11.58 -5.27
CA PHE A 104 -19.00 -10.77 -5.87
C PHE A 104 -19.76 -11.69 -6.82
N GLU A 105 -20.89 -12.23 -6.37
CA GLU A 105 -21.92 -12.81 -7.24
C GLU A 105 -22.94 -11.73 -7.62
#